data_AF-A0A8H7UVP6-F1
#
_entry.id   AF-A0A8H7UVP6-F1
#
_cell.length_a   1.000
_cell.length_b   1.000
_cell.length_c   1.000
_cell.angle_alpha   90.00
_cell.angle_beta   90.00
_cell.angle_gamma   90.00
#
_symmetry.space_group_name_H-M   'P 1'
#
loop_
_entity.id
_entity.type
_entity.pdbx_description
1 polymer ?
#
loop_
_entity_poly.entity_id
_entity_poly.type
_entity_poly.pdbx_seq_one_letter_code
_entity_poly.pdbx_strand_id
1 'polypeptide(L)'
;MSPTSTMPISTSTNTGQNTKNLYTKDQFASKQLIVCYDTDAIIVQNVILAFNHLLENYPQWSNHIALVLFVVANETLPTRNVYFYPNLDREIRDTVEGLAVVKIALSTSLDSVDDTIPTLVGSHAQCSNQIAVDTSDYKQIAIMLNNSLTTQPLNTSVLFNAYKNTQKRLFLFDYDGTLTPIVSNPADAQPTPTLLNYLNDLCKDPSNTVWIISGRDQVFLDTYLGKIPRLGLSAEHGSFMKKAGLNDWTDMLKDADMSWKDIALKIFEKYTNCNPGTVIEQKKSSITWHYRNAKNTQEAEKQSELCHQELIKIPGVDILVGKMNLEVRSLLVNKGEVVKRIKQKQKSDFIMCVGDDQTDEDMFNALKDDDKAFCVSVGPLSKITSAKYCVEHSEDVVNIIGQLVSNNSTL
;
A
#
# COMPACT_ATOMS: atom_id res chain seq x y z
N MET A 1 62.35 40.35 -21.48
CA MET A 1 61.02 39.79 -21.77
C MET A 1 60.58 39.09 -20.50
N SER A 2 60.00 39.82 -19.54
CA SER A 2 58.54 40.06 -19.41
C SER A 2 57.79 38.76 -19.08
N PRO A 3 56.87 38.75 -18.10
CA PRO A 3 57.21 38.83 -16.68
C PRO A 3 56.48 37.76 -15.85
N THR A 4 57.10 37.41 -14.72
CA THR A 4 56.44 36.94 -13.50
C THR A 4 55.60 38.09 -12.91
N SER A 5 54.31 37.87 -12.66
CA SER A 5 53.53 38.75 -11.77
C SER A 5 52.83 37.94 -10.68
N THR A 6 53.48 37.95 -9.52
CA THR A 6 52.87 37.85 -8.20
C THR A 6 51.70 38.84 -8.09
N MET A 7 50.53 38.38 -7.66
CA MET A 7 49.46 39.23 -7.14
C MET A 7 49.37 39.07 -5.62
N PRO A 8 49.07 40.15 -4.88
CA PRO A 8 49.17 40.22 -3.43
C PRO A 8 47.92 39.66 -2.73
N ILE A 9 48.14 39.22 -1.49
CA ILE A 9 47.11 39.09 -0.48
C ILE A 9 46.70 40.52 -0.07
N SER A 10 45.44 40.88 -0.27
CA SER A 10 44.81 41.97 0.49
C SER A 10 43.51 41.47 1.10
N THR A 11 43.45 41.63 2.41
CA THR A 11 42.39 41.23 3.33
C THR A 11 41.17 42.15 3.22
N SER A 12 40.00 41.51 3.19
CA SER A 12 38.73 41.95 3.80
C SER A 12 38.28 43.41 3.64
N THR A 13 37.17 43.62 2.94
CA THR A 13 35.99 44.18 3.62
C THR A 13 34.73 43.54 3.05
N ASN A 14 33.87 43.19 3.99
CA ASN A 14 32.67 42.40 3.86
C ASN A 14 31.51 43.36 3.54
N THR A 15 30.89 43.27 2.37
CA THR A 15 29.53 43.77 2.16
C THR A 15 28.76 42.71 1.37
N GLY A 16 27.66 42.26 1.97
CA GLY A 16 27.03 40.99 1.67
C GLY A 16 26.50 40.87 0.24
N GLN A 17 26.87 39.78 -0.42
CA GLN A 17 26.09 39.21 -1.50
C GLN A 17 25.40 37.96 -0.96
N ASN A 18 24.11 38.11 -0.67
CA ASN A 18 23.17 36.99 -0.60
C ASN A 18 23.22 36.26 -1.94
N THR A 19 23.87 35.10 -1.98
CA THR A 19 23.78 34.16 -3.10
C THR A 19 22.38 33.54 -3.11
N LYS A 20 21.39 34.30 -3.61
CA LYS A 20 20.12 33.74 -4.09
C LYS A 20 20.45 32.89 -5.33
N ASN A 21 20.63 31.59 -5.15
CA ASN A 21 20.56 30.63 -6.25
C ASN A 21 19.12 30.62 -6.77
N LEU A 22 18.79 31.55 -7.65
CA LEU A 22 17.50 31.66 -8.33
C LEU A 22 17.48 30.67 -9.50
N TYR A 23 16.88 29.52 -9.29
CA TYR A 23 16.53 28.56 -10.34
C TYR A 23 15.61 29.24 -11.39
N THR A 24 15.95 29.15 -12.68
CA THR A 24 15.32 29.92 -13.77
C THR A 24 14.11 29.21 -14.38
N LYS A 25 13.19 29.99 -14.97
CA LYS A 25 11.94 29.53 -15.62
C LYS A 25 12.17 28.45 -16.69
N ASP A 26 13.32 28.48 -17.35
CA ASP A 26 13.72 27.50 -18.37
C ASP A 26 13.93 26.09 -17.82
N GLN A 27 14.23 25.94 -16.52
CA GLN A 27 14.41 24.62 -15.89
C GLN A 27 13.10 23.84 -15.76
N PHE A 28 11.96 24.53 -15.81
CA PHE A 28 10.63 23.98 -15.62
C PHE A 28 9.79 23.94 -16.91
N ALA A 29 10.29 24.53 -18.00
CA ALA A 29 9.52 24.73 -19.24
C ALA A 29 9.00 23.43 -19.88
N SER A 30 9.61 22.28 -19.58
CA SER A 30 9.23 20.96 -20.08
C SER A 30 8.68 20.01 -19.00
N LYS A 31 8.49 20.49 -17.76
CA LYS A 31 8.11 19.65 -16.61
C LYS A 31 6.79 20.10 -16.00
N GLN A 32 6.00 19.13 -15.53
CA GLN A 32 4.88 19.38 -14.64
C GLN A 32 5.40 19.63 -13.22
N LEU A 33 4.85 20.64 -12.56
CA LEU A 33 5.29 21.06 -11.23
C LEU A 33 4.34 20.54 -10.16
N ILE A 34 4.91 19.85 -9.18
CA ILE A 34 4.28 19.53 -7.91
C ILE A 34 4.75 20.59 -6.92
N VAL A 35 3.84 21.34 -6.33
CA VAL A 35 4.19 22.45 -5.43
C VAL A 35 3.74 22.11 -4.02
N CYS A 36 4.65 22.15 -3.06
CA CYS A 36 4.32 22.05 -1.63
C CYS A 36 4.63 23.37 -0.93
N TYR A 37 3.71 23.81 -0.09
CA TYR A 37 3.88 24.95 0.79
C TYR A 37 3.56 24.48 2.20
N ASP A 38 4.58 24.37 3.05
CA ASP A 38 4.40 24.01 4.45
C ASP A 38 5.56 24.59 5.28
N THR A 39 5.29 24.94 6.53
CA THR A 39 6.26 25.45 7.49
C THR A 39 6.78 24.37 8.44
N ASP A 40 6.14 23.20 8.49
CA ASP A 40 6.56 22.06 9.29
C ASP A 40 7.64 21.25 8.56
N ALA A 41 8.82 21.19 9.17
CA ALA A 41 9.98 20.50 8.61
C ALA A 41 9.75 18.98 8.41
N ILE A 42 8.94 18.35 9.25
CA ILE A 42 8.62 16.91 9.16
C ILE A 42 7.74 16.66 7.94
N ILE A 43 6.72 17.49 7.73
CA ILE A 43 5.82 17.39 6.56
C ILE A 43 6.61 17.56 5.26
N VAL A 44 7.47 18.58 5.21
CA VAL A 44 8.33 18.85 4.05
C VAL A 44 9.25 17.66 3.75
N GLN A 45 9.89 17.09 4.78
CA GLN A 45 10.76 15.93 4.62
C GLN A 45 10.00 14.71 4.09
N ASN A 46 8.78 14.48 4.54
CA ASN A 46 7.92 13.39 4.08
C ASN A 46 7.53 13.54 2.61
N VAL A 47 7.21 14.75 2.17
CA VAL A 47 6.90 15.05 0.76
C VAL A 47 8.12 14.80 -0.14
N ILE A 48 9.32 15.17 0.32
CA ILE A 48 10.57 14.89 -0.40
C ILE A 48 10.80 13.38 -0.54
N LEU A 49 10.66 12.62 0.54
CA LEU A 49 10.84 11.17 0.53
C LEU A 49 9.84 10.47 -0.41
N ALA A 50 8.57 10.86 -0.35
CA ALA A 50 7.53 10.34 -1.23
C ALA A 50 7.83 10.62 -2.70
N PHE A 51 8.26 11.85 -3.02
CA PHE A 51 8.62 12.23 -4.38
C PHE A 51 9.86 11.48 -4.89
N ASN A 52 10.87 11.28 -4.04
CA ASN A 52 12.04 10.49 -4.41
C ASN A 52 11.68 9.03 -4.65
N HIS A 53 10.84 8.43 -3.80
CA HIS A 53 10.36 7.07 -3.98
C HIS A 53 9.55 6.90 -5.27
N LEU A 54 8.74 7.89 -5.65
CA LEU A 54 8.05 7.92 -6.94
C LEU A 54 9.06 7.89 -8.09
N LEU A 55 10.13 8.68 -8.03
CA LEU A 55 11.17 8.70 -9.07
C LEU A 55 12.04 7.43 -9.09
N GLU A 56 12.21 6.76 -7.97
CA GLU A 56 12.91 5.47 -7.89
C GLU A 56 12.11 4.34 -8.55
N ASN A 57 10.80 4.28 -8.29
CA ASN A 57 9.94 3.26 -8.88
C ASN A 57 9.55 3.56 -10.33
N TYR A 58 9.54 4.85 -10.70
CA TYR A 58 9.20 5.31 -12.05
C TYR A 58 10.26 6.28 -12.60
N PRO A 59 11.48 5.81 -12.90
CA PRO A 59 12.60 6.66 -13.33
C PRO A 59 12.32 7.52 -14.56
N GLN A 60 11.42 7.07 -15.44
CA GLN A 60 10.99 7.80 -16.63
C GLN A 60 10.35 9.15 -16.29
N TRP A 61 9.73 9.29 -15.11
CA TRP A 61 9.08 10.53 -14.67
C TRP A 61 10.09 11.62 -14.29
N SER A 62 11.35 11.28 -14.04
CA SER A 62 12.40 12.24 -13.64
C SER A 62 12.63 13.36 -14.67
N ASN A 63 12.26 13.14 -15.94
CA ASN A 63 12.34 14.15 -16.99
C ASN A 63 11.05 14.96 -17.16
N HIS A 64 9.96 14.54 -16.53
CA HIS A 64 8.61 15.06 -16.75
C HIS A 64 8.02 15.77 -15.53
N ILE A 65 8.49 15.49 -14.31
CA ILE A 65 7.97 16.11 -13.09
C ILE A 65 9.09 16.76 -12.25
N ALA A 66 8.74 17.80 -11.51
CA ALA A 66 9.59 18.44 -10.52
C ALA A 66 8.79 18.82 -9.27
N LEU A 67 9.39 18.62 -8.09
CA LEU A 67 8.84 19.06 -6.81
C LEU A 67 9.44 20.42 -6.44
N VAL A 68 8.58 21.39 -6.16
CA VAL A 68 8.94 22.74 -5.74
C VAL A 68 8.42 22.97 -4.33
N LEU A 69 9.33 23.27 -3.41
CA LEU A 69 9.07 23.43 -1.98
C LEU A 69 9.25 24.90 -1.59
N PHE A 70 8.20 25.47 -1.02
CA PHE A 70 8.22 26.81 -0.44
C PHE A 70 8.17 26.69 1.08
N VAL A 71 9.35 26.75 1.72
CA VAL A 71 9.53 26.43 3.14
C VAL A 71 10.45 27.47 3.78
N VAL A 72 10.15 27.88 5.01
CA VAL A 72 11.11 28.62 5.86
C VAL A 72 11.84 27.58 6.71
N ALA A 73 12.96 27.04 6.23
CA ALA A 73 13.80 26.19 7.08
C ALA A 73 15.29 26.32 6.74
N ASN A 74 16.07 26.45 7.81
CA ASN A 74 17.52 26.36 7.81
C ASN A 74 17.92 24.90 7.59
N GLU A 75 18.67 24.66 6.52
CA GLU A 75 19.49 23.48 6.25
C GLU A 75 18.85 22.23 5.60
N THR A 76 19.54 21.81 4.51
CA THR A 76 19.64 20.47 3.87
C THR A 76 18.46 19.95 3.04
N LEU A 77 18.62 19.30 1.87
CA LEU A 77 19.75 18.90 1.00
C LEU A 77 19.18 18.85 -0.44
N PRO A 78 19.91 19.28 -1.49
CA PRO A 78 19.40 19.20 -2.86
C PRO A 78 19.32 17.73 -3.32
N THR A 79 18.11 17.26 -3.57
CA THR A 79 17.83 15.97 -4.25
C THR A 79 17.44 16.23 -5.70
N ARG A 80 17.63 15.25 -6.58
CA ARG A 80 17.39 15.41 -8.03
C ARG A 80 15.91 15.70 -8.26
N ASN A 81 15.60 16.80 -8.95
CA ASN A 81 14.23 17.29 -9.22
C ASN A 81 13.45 17.85 -8.02
N VAL A 82 14.09 18.14 -6.90
CA VAL A 82 13.49 18.85 -5.76
C VAL A 82 14.12 20.23 -5.62
N TYR A 83 13.30 21.28 -5.63
CA TYR A 83 13.75 22.66 -5.66
C TYR A 83 13.19 23.44 -4.46
N PHE A 84 14.06 24.14 -3.75
CA PHE A 84 13.71 24.88 -2.54
C PHE A 84 13.72 26.39 -2.77
N TYR A 85 12.67 27.07 -2.31
CA TYR A 85 12.54 28.52 -2.37
C TYR A 85 12.25 29.08 -0.97
N PRO A 86 13.28 29.65 -0.31
CA PRO A 86 13.18 30.06 1.10
C PRO A 86 12.35 31.34 1.32
N ASN A 87 11.94 32.03 0.26
CA ASN A 87 11.04 33.18 0.33
C ASN A 87 10.23 33.27 -0.97
N LEU A 88 8.90 33.45 -0.83
CA LEU A 88 7.98 33.58 -1.96
C LEU A 88 8.14 34.98 -2.59
N ASP A 89 9.16 35.16 -3.42
CA ASP A 89 9.33 36.41 -4.17
C ASP A 89 8.22 36.56 -5.22
N ARG A 90 7.70 37.78 -5.39
CA ARG A 90 6.50 38.06 -6.21
C ARG A 90 6.65 37.57 -7.66
N GLU A 91 7.88 37.64 -8.17
CA GLU A 91 8.27 37.24 -9.52
C GLU A 91 8.25 35.70 -9.74
N ILE A 92 8.50 34.92 -8.68
CA ILE A 92 8.41 33.45 -8.71
C ILE A 92 6.95 33.02 -8.67
N ARG A 93 6.11 33.70 -7.88
CA ARG A 93 4.66 33.47 -7.86
C ARG A 93 4.04 33.67 -9.24
N ASP A 94 4.36 34.79 -9.90
CA ASP A 94 3.85 35.09 -11.24
C ASP A 94 4.38 34.10 -12.31
N THR A 95 5.56 33.52 -12.06
CA THR A 95 6.16 32.49 -12.91
C THR A 95 5.50 31.12 -12.75
N VAL A 96 5.16 30.74 -11.52
CA VAL A 96 4.46 29.49 -11.20
C VAL A 96 2.98 29.59 -11.60
N GLU A 97 2.32 30.73 -11.40
CA GLU A 97 0.91 30.92 -11.82
C GLU A 97 0.73 30.96 -13.35
N GLY A 98 1.78 31.29 -14.11
CA GLY A 98 1.77 31.27 -15.58
C GLY A 98 2.11 29.93 -16.24
N LEU A 99 2.50 28.91 -15.47
CA LEU A 99 2.74 27.54 -15.95
C LEU A 99 1.48 26.69 -15.72
N ALA A 100 1.27 25.62 -16.51
CA ALA A 100 0.19 24.66 -16.30
C ALA A 100 0.49 23.84 -15.02
N VAL A 101 0.24 24.46 -13.86
CA VAL A 101 0.55 23.91 -12.54
C VAL A 101 -0.66 23.15 -12.03
N VAL A 102 -0.45 21.88 -11.70
CA VAL A 102 -1.37 21.14 -10.84
C VAL A 102 -1.12 21.65 -9.41
N LYS A 103 -1.93 22.62 -8.98
CA LYS A 103 -1.89 23.11 -7.59
C LYS A 103 -2.44 22.02 -6.67
N ILE A 104 -1.56 21.21 -6.09
CA ILE A 104 -1.89 20.38 -4.93
C ILE A 104 -1.57 21.19 -3.68
N ALA A 105 -2.54 21.96 -3.20
CA ALA A 105 -2.44 22.59 -1.89
C ALA A 105 -2.87 21.56 -0.84
N LEU A 106 -1.92 21.03 -0.07
CA LEU A 106 -2.22 20.42 1.22
C LEU A 106 -2.38 21.59 2.22
N SER A 107 -3.60 22.13 2.36
CA SER A 107 -3.86 23.09 3.43
C SER A 107 -4.18 22.33 4.71
N THR A 108 -3.30 22.37 5.69
CA THR A 108 -3.62 22.04 7.08
C THR A 108 -4.13 23.31 7.77
N SER A 109 -5.37 23.74 7.49
CA SER A 109 -5.97 24.82 8.27
C SER A 109 -6.43 24.27 9.63
N LEU A 110 -5.58 24.44 10.64
CA LEU A 110 -5.90 24.26 12.06
C LEU A 110 -6.83 25.40 12.50
N ASP A 111 -8.12 25.33 12.21
CA ASP A 111 -9.09 26.33 12.70
C ASP A 111 -10.53 25.78 12.74
N SER A 112 -10.79 24.58 13.29
CA SER A 112 -12.06 24.29 13.98
C SER A 112 -12.11 22.91 14.66
N VAL A 113 -11.72 22.83 15.94
CA VAL A 113 -12.26 22.05 17.09
C VAL A 113 -12.74 20.57 16.92
N ASP A 114 -12.59 19.92 15.76
CA ASP A 114 -12.97 18.52 15.56
C ASP A 114 -12.08 17.88 14.46
N ASP A 115 -10.74 17.96 14.63
CA ASP A 115 -9.75 17.74 13.56
C ASP A 115 -8.75 16.60 13.85
N THR A 116 -9.01 15.38 13.33
CA THR A 116 -8.00 14.30 13.17
C THR A 116 -7.85 13.83 11.72
N ILE A 117 -8.48 14.52 10.77
CA ILE A 117 -8.47 14.18 9.34
C ILE A 117 -8.08 15.43 8.54
N PRO A 118 -7.05 15.39 7.67
CA PRO A 118 -6.75 16.48 6.76
C PRO A 118 -7.95 16.73 5.82
N THR A 119 -8.59 17.90 5.94
CA THR A 119 -9.69 18.27 5.06
C THR A 119 -9.17 19.09 3.88
N LEU A 120 -9.46 18.62 2.67
CA LEU A 120 -9.07 19.28 1.42
C LEU A 120 -9.95 20.52 1.17
N VAL A 121 -9.42 21.72 1.36
CA VAL A 121 -10.13 22.97 1.01
C VAL A 121 -9.77 23.36 -0.43
N GLY A 122 -10.65 23.04 -1.37
CA GLY A 122 -10.53 23.53 -2.74
C GLY A 122 -10.80 25.03 -2.81
N SER A 123 -9.98 25.79 -3.56
CA SER A 123 -10.39 27.11 -4.03
C SER A 123 -10.05 27.30 -5.50
N HIS A 124 -11.04 27.85 -6.20
CA HIS A 124 -11.16 27.99 -7.65
C HIS A 124 -10.02 28.80 -8.28
N ALA A 125 -9.46 28.27 -9.37
CA ALA A 125 -8.94 29.09 -10.46
C ALA A 125 -9.30 28.42 -11.79
N GLN A 126 -10.10 29.10 -12.61
CA GLN A 126 -10.45 28.69 -13.97
C GLN A 126 -9.15 28.61 -14.80
N CYS A 127 -8.74 27.41 -15.21
CA CYS A 127 -7.71 27.22 -16.22
C CYS A 127 -8.13 26.07 -17.15
N SER A 128 -8.00 26.30 -18.45
CA SER A 128 -8.72 25.66 -19.56
C SER A 128 -8.18 24.30 -20.01
N ASN A 129 -7.34 23.63 -19.21
CA ASN A 129 -6.89 22.26 -19.49
C ASN A 129 -6.93 21.45 -18.20
N GLN A 130 -8.13 21.04 -17.80
CA GLN A 130 -8.32 20.08 -16.72
C GLN A 130 -8.00 18.68 -17.25
N ILE A 131 -6.82 18.15 -16.91
CA ILE A 131 -6.74 16.70 -16.71
C ILE A 131 -7.40 16.48 -15.35
N ALA A 132 -8.65 16.01 -15.37
CA ALA A 132 -9.27 15.48 -14.17
C ALA A 132 -8.50 14.20 -13.81
N VAL A 133 -7.43 14.35 -13.04
CA VAL A 133 -6.79 13.19 -12.41
C VAL A 133 -7.65 12.85 -11.20
N ASP A 134 -8.12 11.61 -11.15
CA ASP A 134 -9.08 11.15 -10.15
C ASP A 134 -8.52 11.37 -8.75
N THR A 135 -9.23 12.17 -7.96
CA THR A 135 -8.81 12.60 -6.62
C THR A 135 -8.80 11.46 -5.58
N SER A 136 -9.33 10.28 -5.95
CA SER A 136 -9.26 9.05 -5.14
C SER A 136 -7.85 8.51 -5.01
N ASP A 137 -7.07 8.52 -6.10
CA ASP A 137 -5.78 7.86 -6.17
C ASP A 137 -4.72 8.60 -5.34
N TYR A 138 -4.75 9.94 -5.35
CA TYR A 138 -3.85 10.74 -4.51
C TYR A 138 -4.21 10.71 -3.03
N LYS A 139 -5.50 10.59 -2.67
CA LYS A 139 -5.90 10.38 -1.27
C LYS A 139 -5.45 9.03 -0.76
N GLN A 140 -5.63 7.97 -1.56
CA GLN A 140 -5.12 6.64 -1.26
C GLN A 140 -3.60 6.68 -1.13
N ILE A 141 -2.87 7.26 -2.09
CA ILE A 141 -1.41 7.39 -2.06
C ILE A 141 -0.94 8.22 -0.85
N ALA A 142 -1.61 9.33 -0.50
CA ALA A 142 -1.23 10.14 0.66
C ALA A 142 -1.52 9.43 2.00
N ILE A 143 -2.66 8.73 2.12
CA ILE A 143 -2.98 7.89 3.29
C ILE A 143 -1.99 6.73 3.39
N MET A 144 -1.68 6.08 2.27
CA MET A 144 -0.70 5.00 2.16
C MET A 144 0.72 5.46 2.49
N LEU A 145 1.13 6.65 2.05
CA LEU A 145 2.42 7.25 2.39
C LEU A 145 2.47 7.66 3.87
N ASN A 146 1.40 8.24 4.41
CA ASN A 146 1.31 8.58 5.84
C ASN A 146 1.33 7.31 6.71
N ASN A 147 0.63 6.25 6.31
CA ASN A 147 0.65 4.96 7.00
C ASN A 147 2.01 4.25 6.88
N SER A 148 2.66 4.33 5.71
CA SER A 148 4.03 3.83 5.49
C SER A 148 5.05 4.57 6.37
N LEU A 149 4.85 5.87 6.65
CA LEU A 149 5.67 6.65 7.59
C LEU A 149 5.39 6.32 9.07
N THR A 150 4.21 5.78 9.39
CA THR A 150 3.88 5.29 10.74
C THR A 150 4.19 3.81 10.95
N THR A 151 4.52 3.07 9.89
CA THR A 151 4.87 1.66 9.99
C THR A 151 6.18 1.54 10.76
N GLN A 152 6.18 0.75 11.82
CA GLN A 152 7.33 0.57 12.70
C GLN A 152 7.74 -0.92 12.71
N PRO A 153 9.03 -1.25 12.89
CA PRO A 153 9.41 -2.63 13.19
C PRO A 153 8.63 -3.16 14.39
N LEU A 154 8.09 -4.37 14.29
CA LEU A 154 7.29 -4.97 15.35
C LEU A 154 8.13 -5.15 16.63
N ASN A 155 7.75 -4.46 17.71
CA ASN A 155 8.32 -4.68 19.03
C ASN A 155 7.69 -5.94 19.66
N THR A 156 8.40 -7.06 19.57
CA THR A 156 7.93 -8.36 20.07
C THR A 156 7.70 -8.37 21.59
N SER A 157 8.45 -7.58 22.36
CA SER A 157 8.23 -7.47 23.81
C SER A 157 6.85 -6.86 24.12
N VAL A 158 6.45 -5.83 23.38
CA VAL A 158 5.12 -5.20 23.52
C VAL A 158 4.02 -6.19 23.11
N LEU A 159 4.20 -6.86 21.98
CA LEU A 159 3.28 -7.90 21.51
C LEU A 159 3.09 -9.01 22.56
N PHE A 160 4.18 -9.55 23.10
CA PHE A 160 4.13 -10.63 24.09
C PHE A 160 3.53 -10.18 25.42
N ASN A 161 3.80 -8.95 25.85
CA ASN A 161 3.16 -8.38 27.03
C ASN A 161 1.64 -8.23 26.81
N ALA A 162 1.20 -7.75 25.64
CA ALA A 162 -0.23 -7.67 25.32
C ALA A 162 -0.87 -9.07 25.27
N TYR A 163 -0.20 -10.04 24.64
CA TYR A 163 -0.65 -11.43 24.57
C TYR A 163 -0.84 -12.04 25.98
N LYS A 164 0.13 -11.88 26.88
CA LYS A 164 0.06 -12.43 28.24
C LYS A 164 -1.07 -11.84 29.07
N ASN A 165 -1.41 -10.57 28.85
CA ASN A 165 -2.40 -9.84 29.64
C ASN A 165 -3.84 -9.91 29.07
N THR A 166 -4.08 -10.74 28.05
CA THR A 166 -5.37 -10.86 27.35
C THR A 166 -5.92 -12.28 27.43
N GLN A 167 -7.25 -12.42 27.32
CA GLN A 167 -7.98 -13.68 27.53
C GLN A 167 -8.69 -14.21 26.29
N LYS A 168 -8.93 -13.38 25.27
CA LYS A 168 -9.60 -13.75 24.02
C LYS A 168 -8.82 -13.22 22.84
N ARG A 169 -8.00 -14.08 22.26
CA ARG A 169 -6.99 -13.72 21.28
C ARG A 169 -7.39 -14.23 19.91
N LEU A 170 -7.31 -13.35 18.92
CA LEU A 170 -7.60 -13.67 17.53
C LEU A 170 -6.32 -13.54 16.69
N PHE A 171 -5.99 -14.61 15.98
CA PHE A 171 -4.89 -14.67 15.04
C PHE A 171 -5.43 -14.82 13.63
N LEU A 172 -5.00 -13.94 12.74
CA LEU A 172 -5.40 -13.86 11.35
C LEU A 172 -4.12 -13.86 10.51
N PHE A 173 -3.79 -14.98 9.90
CA PHE A 173 -2.56 -15.12 9.14
C PHE A 173 -2.89 -15.34 7.67
N ASP A 174 -2.26 -14.58 6.79
CA ASP A 174 -2.05 -15.05 5.43
C ASP A 174 -1.06 -16.24 5.40
N TYR A 175 -0.93 -16.91 4.25
CA TYR A 175 -0.11 -18.09 4.08
C TYR A 175 1.18 -17.86 3.27
N ASP A 176 1.05 -17.57 1.97
CA ASP A 176 2.19 -17.46 1.05
C ASP A 176 2.90 -16.12 1.24
N GLY A 177 4.23 -16.09 1.34
CA GLY A 177 4.97 -14.88 1.69
C GLY A 177 4.86 -14.46 3.17
N THR A 178 3.89 -15.01 3.90
CA THR A 178 3.65 -14.71 5.32
C THR A 178 4.14 -15.81 6.26
N LEU A 179 3.61 -17.03 6.14
CA LEU A 179 3.98 -18.19 6.96
C LEU A 179 4.97 -19.13 6.24
N THR A 180 5.04 -19.02 4.91
CA THR A 180 5.99 -19.74 4.07
C THR A 180 6.59 -18.76 3.06
N PRO A 181 7.88 -18.87 2.71
CA PRO A 181 8.50 -17.99 1.72
C PRO A 181 7.81 -18.05 0.36
N ILE A 182 7.90 -16.96 -0.41
CA ILE A 182 7.49 -16.96 -1.81
C ILE A 182 8.41 -17.90 -2.61
N VAL A 183 7.82 -18.89 -3.26
CA VAL A 183 8.52 -19.85 -4.13
C VAL A 183 8.06 -19.70 -5.58
N SER A 184 8.93 -20.08 -6.53
CA SER A 184 8.64 -19.96 -7.96
C SER A 184 7.53 -20.90 -8.44
N ASN A 185 7.44 -22.10 -7.86
CA ASN A 185 6.38 -23.06 -8.13
C ASN A 185 5.42 -23.12 -6.93
N PRO A 186 4.15 -22.72 -7.08
CA PRO A 186 3.19 -22.70 -5.99
C PRO A 186 3.04 -24.03 -5.24
N ALA A 187 3.27 -25.18 -5.88
CA ALA A 187 3.17 -26.50 -5.23
C ALA A 187 4.27 -26.75 -4.17
N ASP A 188 5.36 -25.98 -4.23
CA ASP A 188 6.53 -26.14 -3.36
C ASP A 188 6.42 -25.32 -2.06
N ALA A 189 5.38 -24.48 -1.93
CA ALA A 189 5.10 -23.65 -0.76
C ALA A 189 4.51 -24.47 0.40
N GLN A 190 5.07 -25.64 0.70
CA GLN A 190 4.56 -26.55 1.72
C GLN A 190 4.94 -26.07 3.12
N PRO A 191 4.06 -26.22 4.13
CA PRO A 191 4.39 -25.78 5.47
C PRO A 191 5.44 -26.73 6.06
N THR A 192 6.42 -26.16 6.76
CA THR A 192 7.42 -26.97 7.46
C THR A 192 6.78 -27.72 8.62
N PRO A 193 7.33 -28.88 9.05
CA PRO A 193 6.86 -29.58 10.24
C PRO A 193 6.87 -28.69 11.49
N THR A 194 7.85 -27.79 11.60
CA THR A 194 7.95 -26.81 12.68
C THR A 194 6.77 -25.86 12.70
N LEU A 195 6.41 -25.27 11.54
CA LEU A 195 5.23 -24.41 11.42
C LEU A 195 3.94 -25.14 11.79
N LEU A 196 3.76 -26.37 11.31
CA LEU A 196 2.59 -27.18 11.62
C LEU A 196 2.46 -27.43 13.13
N ASN A 197 3.57 -27.75 13.80
CA ASN A 197 3.59 -27.93 15.26
C ASN A 197 3.25 -26.63 15.99
N TYR A 198 3.84 -25.51 15.60
CA TYR A 198 3.56 -24.20 16.19
C TYR A 198 2.12 -23.76 16.01
N LEU A 199 1.54 -23.91 14.81
CA LEU A 199 0.11 -23.61 14.59
C LEU A 199 -0.78 -24.52 15.42
N ASN A 200 -0.47 -25.81 15.49
CA ASN A 200 -1.23 -26.75 16.31
C ASN A 200 -1.16 -26.39 17.80
N ASP A 201 0.01 -26.05 18.32
CA ASP A 201 0.19 -25.68 19.72
C ASP A 201 -0.43 -24.31 20.04
N LEU A 202 -0.34 -23.34 19.13
CA LEU A 202 -1.06 -22.06 19.25
C LEU A 202 -2.58 -22.32 19.32
N CYS A 203 -3.06 -23.26 18.51
CA CYS A 203 -4.42 -23.75 18.50
C CYS A 203 -4.76 -24.70 19.67
N LYS A 204 -3.89 -24.96 20.65
CA LYS A 204 -4.25 -25.72 21.86
C LYS A 204 -4.73 -24.84 23.00
N ASP A 205 -4.24 -23.60 23.11
CA ASP A 205 -4.72 -22.65 24.13
C ASP A 205 -6.16 -22.22 23.79
N PRO A 206 -7.19 -22.57 24.59
CA PRO A 206 -8.60 -22.26 24.29
C PRO A 206 -8.90 -20.75 24.23
N SER A 207 -8.00 -19.91 24.75
CA SER A 207 -8.06 -18.45 24.64
C SER A 207 -7.77 -17.96 23.21
N ASN A 208 -7.15 -18.80 22.39
CA ASN A 208 -6.73 -18.48 21.02
C ASN A 208 -7.73 -19.00 19.99
N THR A 209 -8.14 -18.10 19.11
CA THR A 209 -8.82 -18.43 17.85
C THR A 209 -7.88 -18.08 16.71
N VAL A 210 -7.56 -19.07 15.87
CA VAL A 210 -6.55 -18.94 14.82
C VAL A 210 -7.19 -19.21 13.47
N TRP A 211 -6.91 -18.34 12.50
CA TRP A 211 -7.38 -18.46 11.13
C TRP A 211 -6.23 -18.29 10.15
N ILE A 212 -6.20 -19.16 9.14
CA ILE A 212 -5.46 -18.93 7.90
C ILE A 212 -6.42 -18.36 6.86
N ILE A 213 -6.09 -17.19 6.31
CA ILE A 213 -6.88 -16.48 5.31
C ILE A 213 -6.02 -16.31 4.07
N SER A 214 -6.21 -17.18 3.07
CA SER A 214 -5.29 -17.31 1.94
C SER A 214 -6.00 -17.20 0.59
N GLY A 215 -5.22 -16.85 -0.44
CA GLY A 215 -5.62 -17.01 -1.85
C GLY A 215 -5.62 -18.46 -2.34
N ARG A 216 -5.03 -19.40 -1.59
CA ARG A 216 -4.98 -20.83 -1.93
C ARG A 216 -6.37 -21.46 -2.02
N ASP A 217 -6.47 -22.50 -2.83
CA ASP A 217 -7.67 -23.30 -2.96
C ASP A 217 -7.94 -24.17 -1.71
N GLN A 218 -9.16 -24.69 -1.63
CA GLN A 218 -9.62 -25.52 -0.51
C GLN A 218 -8.82 -26.81 -0.38
N VAL A 219 -8.44 -27.43 -1.50
CA VAL A 219 -7.75 -28.74 -1.54
C VAL A 219 -6.37 -28.61 -0.92
N PHE A 220 -5.62 -27.57 -1.30
CA PHE A 220 -4.31 -27.26 -0.74
C PHE A 220 -4.41 -27.04 0.77
N LEU A 221 -5.29 -26.14 1.21
CA LEU A 221 -5.43 -25.81 2.63
C LEU A 221 -5.88 -27.02 3.45
N ASP A 222 -6.80 -27.84 2.94
CA ASP A 222 -7.20 -29.08 3.62
C ASP A 222 -6.08 -30.10 3.72
N THR A 223 -5.34 -30.29 2.63
CA THR A 223 -4.25 -31.28 2.56
C THR A 223 -3.18 -31.01 3.61
N TYR A 224 -2.77 -29.76 3.76
CA TYR A 224 -1.64 -29.40 4.61
C TYR A 224 -2.04 -28.93 6.01
N LEU A 225 -3.15 -28.18 6.14
CA LEU A 225 -3.53 -27.49 7.37
C LEU A 225 -4.83 -28.04 7.97
N GLY A 226 -5.65 -28.75 7.18
CA GLY A 226 -6.96 -29.24 7.59
C GLY A 226 -6.94 -30.27 8.72
N LYS A 227 -5.78 -30.85 9.04
CA LYS A 227 -5.59 -31.78 10.16
C LYS A 227 -5.49 -31.09 11.52
N ILE A 228 -5.32 -29.77 11.57
CA ILE A 228 -5.23 -29.01 12.83
C ILE A 228 -6.66 -28.72 13.31
N PRO A 229 -7.16 -29.36 14.39
CA PRO A 229 -8.60 -29.42 14.66
C PRO A 229 -9.26 -28.07 14.94
N ARG A 230 -8.53 -27.14 15.56
CA ARG A 230 -9.08 -25.82 15.95
C ARG A 230 -8.61 -24.67 15.05
N LEU A 231 -8.05 -24.98 13.88
CA LEU A 231 -7.65 -23.98 12.91
C LEU A 231 -8.82 -23.65 11.98
N GLY A 232 -9.20 -22.38 11.92
CA GLY A 232 -10.11 -21.89 10.89
C GLY A 232 -9.36 -21.68 9.58
N LEU A 233 -10.00 -21.99 8.44
CA LEU A 233 -9.42 -21.81 7.12
C LEU A 233 -10.35 -20.96 6.25
N SER A 234 -9.77 -20.06 5.48
CA SER A 234 -10.45 -19.29 4.44
C SER A 234 -9.65 -19.38 3.15
N ALA A 235 -10.31 -19.87 2.10
CA ALA A 235 -9.71 -20.14 0.79
C ALA A 235 -10.15 -19.12 -0.26
N GLU A 236 -9.38 -19.01 -1.33
CA GLU A 236 -9.66 -18.17 -2.50
C GLU A 236 -10.06 -16.74 -2.10
N HIS A 237 -9.22 -16.10 -1.27
CA HIS A 237 -9.39 -14.74 -0.76
C HIS A 237 -10.73 -14.50 -0.03
N GLY A 238 -11.34 -15.53 0.55
CA GLY A 238 -12.59 -15.41 1.30
C GLY A 238 -13.83 -15.96 0.61
N SER A 239 -13.67 -16.59 -0.55
CA SER A 239 -14.77 -17.24 -1.27
C SER A 239 -15.30 -18.46 -0.53
N PHE A 240 -14.44 -19.12 0.25
CA PHE A 240 -14.83 -20.26 1.09
C PHE A 240 -14.30 -20.11 2.50
N MET A 241 -15.09 -20.52 3.49
CA MET A 241 -14.68 -20.55 4.88
C MET A 241 -14.98 -21.91 5.52
N LYS A 242 -14.00 -22.50 6.18
CA LYS A 242 -14.14 -23.67 7.06
C LYS A 242 -13.84 -23.26 8.49
N LYS A 243 -14.84 -23.35 9.36
CA LYS A 243 -14.67 -23.00 10.78
C LYS A 243 -13.89 -24.09 11.51
N ALA A 244 -13.17 -23.69 12.56
CA ALA A 244 -12.54 -24.60 13.50
C ALA A 244 -13.50 -25.70 13.97
N GLY A 245 -13.04 -26.95 13.95
CA GLY A 245 -13.81 -28.13 14.36
C GLY A 245 -14.85 -28.63 13.34
N LEU A 246 -15.03 -27.96 12.20
CA LEU A 246 -15.91 -28.42 11.11
C LEU A 246 -15.10 -28.98 9.95
N ASN A 247 -15.66 -29.99 9.29
CA ASN A 247 -15.07 -30.57 8.07
C ASN A 247 -15.56 -29.87 6.80
N ASP A 248 -16.76 -29.28 6.84
CA ASP A 248 -17.39 -28.72 5.65
C ASP A 248 -17.02 -27.27 5.42
N TRP A 249 -16.69 -26.95 4.17
CA TRP A 249 -16.51 -25.59 3.71
C TRP A 249 -17.86 -24.93 3.44
N THR A 250 -17.99 -23.68 3.85
CA THR A 250 -19.10 -22.81 3.49
C THR A 250 -18.70 -21.99 2.26
N ASP A 251 -19.46 -22.12 1.18
CA ASP A 251 -19.35 -21.27 0.00
C ASP A 251 -20.03 -19.93 0.25
N MET A 252 -19.23 -18.87 0.29
CA MET A 252 -19.69 -17.52 0.63
C MET A 252 -20.40 -16.83 -0.54
N LEU A 253 -20.29 -17.38 -1.75
CA LEU A 253 -20.92 -16.86 -2.96
C LEU A 253 -22.08 -17.71 -3.48
N LYS A 254 -22.47 -18.77 -2.77
CA LYS A 254 -23.48 -19.73 -3.24
C LYS A 254 -24.78 -19.08 -3.70
N ASP A 255 -25.25 -18.09 -2.94
CA ASP A 255 -26.50 -17.37 -3.18
C ASP A 255 -26.26 -15.94 -3.69
N ALA A 256 -25.02 -15.61 -4.07
CA ALA A 256 -24.64 -14.29 -4.55
C ALA A 256 -25.01 -14.11 -6.03
N ASP A 257 -25.43 -12.90 -6.39
CA ASP A 257 -25.57 -12.51 -7.79
C ASP A 257 -24.18 -12.31 -8.42
N MET A 258 -23.86 -13.17 -9.39
CA MET A 258 -22.59 -13.15 -10.12
C MET A 258 -22.76 -12.66 -11.57
N SER A 259 -23.92 -12.08 -11.92
CA SER A 259 -24.21 -11.55 -13.27
C SER A 259 -23.21 -10.49 -13.74
N TRP A 260 -22.56 -9.80 -12.80
CA TRP A 260 -21.47 -8.86 -13.08
C TRP A 260 -20.31 -9.50 -13.85
N LYS A 261 -20.09 -10.82 -13.72
CA LYS A 261 -19.03 -11.53 -14.44
C LYS A 261 -19.26 -11.58 -15.94
N ASP A 262 -20.51 -11.76 -16.37
CA ASP A 262 -20.83 -11.77 -17.80
C ASP A 262 -20.61 -10.38 -18.42
N ILE A 263 -20.84 -9.32 -17.63
CA ILE A 263 -20.55 -7.93 -18.04
C ILE A 263 -19.03 -7.73 -18.14
N ALA A 264 -18.28 -8.10 -17.11
CA ALA A 264 -16.83 -7.99 -17.08
C ALA A 264 -16.16 -8.82 -18.19
N LEU A 265 -16.64 -10.04 -18.43
CA LEU A 265 -16.15 -10.92 -19.48
C LEU A 265 -16.30 -10.27 -20.86
N LYS A 266 -17.48 -9.71 -21.18
CA LYS A 266 -17.71 -9.01 -22.46
C LYS A 266 -16.78 -7.81 -22.64
N ILE A 267 -16.53 -7.05 -21.56
CA ILE A 267 -15.58 -5.93 -21.57
C ILE A 267 -14.18 -6.47 -21.85
N PHE A 268 -13.71 -7.49 -21.12
CA PHE A 268 -12.39 -8.07 -21.34
C PHE A 268 -12.21 -8.72 -22.73
N GLU A 269 -13.24 -9.36 -23.27
CA GLU A 269 -13.20 -9.94 -24.62
C GLU A 269 -12.97 -8.86 -25.68
N LYS A 270 -13.63 -7.70 -25.56
CA LYS A 270 -13.40 -6.54 -26.43
C LYS A 270 -11.92 -6.14 -26.47
N TYR A 271 -11.27 -6.03 -25.32
CA TYR A 271 -9.84 -5.65 -25.27
C TYR A 271 -8.91 -6.79 -25.66
N THR A 272 -9.26 -8.04 -25.35
CA THR A 272 -8.48 -9.23 -25.73
C THR A 272 -8.41 -9.39 -27.24
N ASN A 273 -9.54 -9.18 -27.94
CA ASN A 273 -9.61 -9.28 -29.40
C ASN A 273 -8.73 -8.24 -30.13
N CYS A 274 -8.52 -7.08 -29.52
CA CYS A 274 -7.66 -6.02 -30.08
C CYS A 274 -6.18 -6.17 -29.70
N ASN A 275 -5.85 -7.01 -28.71
CA ASN A 275 -4.51 -7.14 -28.17
C ASN A 275 -4.05 -8.62 -28.18
N PRO A 276 -3.50 -9.11 -29.31
CA PRO A 276 -3.03 -10.48 -29.42
C PRO A 276 -1.97 -10.82 -28.35
N GLY A 277 -2.10 -12.00 -27.73
CA GLY A 277 -1.20 -12.46 -26.67
C GLY A 277 -1.68 -12.14 -25.25
N THR A 278 -2.75 -11.35 -25.10
CA THR A 278 -3.46 -11.19 -23.83
C THR A 278 -4.38 -12.39 -23.55
N VAL A 279 -4.68 -12.63 -22.27
CA VAL A 279 -5.50 -13.77 -21.84
C VAL A 279 -6.49 -13.36 -20.75
N ILE A 280 -7.65 -14.00 -20.76
CA ILE A 280 -8.67 -13.85 -19.71
C ILE A 280 -8.62 -15.10 -18.82
N GLU A 281 -8.48 -14.90 -17.52
CA GLU A 281 -8.55 -15.92 -16.49
C GLU A 281 -9.86 -15.76 -15.71
N GLN A 282 -10.66 -16.82 -15.64
CA GLN A 282 -11.90 -16.83 -14.85
C GLN A 282 -11.72 -17.70 -13.61
N LYS A 283 -11.78 -17.07 -12.43
CA LYS A 283 -11.81 -17.76 -11.13
C LYS A 283 -13.25 -17.88 -10.64
N LYS A 284 -13.50 -18.37 -9.42
CA LYS A 284 -14.87 -18.42 -8.88
C LYS A 284 -15.40 -17.04 -8.47
N SER A 285 -14.61 -16.25 -7.75
CA SER A 285 -15.00 -14.94 -7.21
C SER A 285 -14.49 -13.74 -8.01
N SER A 286 -13.60 -13.97 -8.97
CA SER A 286 -13.01 -12.93 -9.80
C SER A 286 -12.85 -13.36 -11.27
N ILE A 287 -12.52 -12.38 -12.11
CA ILE A 287 -12.10 -12.53 -13.50
C ILE A 287 -10.96 -11.53 -13.75
N THR A 288 -9.89 -12.00 -14.38
CA THR A 288 -8.66 -11.23 -14.56
C THR A 288 -8.27 -11.19 -16.03
N TRP A 289 -7.93 -10.01 -16.54
CA TRP A 289 -7.34 -9.84 -17.85
C TRP A 289 -5.85 -9.58 -17.72
N HIS A 290 -5.04 -10.50 -18.23
CA HIS A 290 -3.59 -10.40 -18.21
C HIS A 290 -3.08 -9.91 -19.57
N TYR A 291 -2.33 -8.81 -19.54
CA TYR A 291 -1.80 -8.19 -20.76
C TYR A 291 -0.27 -8.16 -20.84
N ARG A 292 0.42 -8.81 -19.90
CA ARG A 292 1.88 -8.98 -19.91
C ARG A 292 2.44 -9.50 -21.23
N ASN A 293 1.76 -10.49 -21.82
CA ASN A 293 2.20 -11.18 -23.03
C ASN A 293 1.61 -10.56 -24.32
N ALA A 294 1.03 -9.36 -24.23
CA ALA A 294 0.56 -8.65 -25.42
C ALA A 294 1.71 -8.44 -26.41
N LYS A 295 1.45 -8.67 -27.70
CA LYS A 295 2.44 -8.40 -28.76
C LYS A 295 2.90 -6.95 -28.79
N ASN A 296 2.03 -6.01 -28.41
CA ASN A 296 2.36 -4.62 -28.19
C ASN A 296 1.97 -4.24 -26.76
N THR A 297 2.93 -4.33 -25.85
CA THR A 297 2.73 -4.07 -24.42
C THR A 297 2.31 -2.63 -24.12
N GLN A 298 2.91 -1.65 -24.81
CA GLN A 298 2.61 -0.23 -24.58
C GLN A 298 1.16 0.11 -24.97
N GLU A 299 0.68 -0.44 -26.09
CA GLU A 299 -0.72 -0.27 -26.47
C GLU A 299 -1.64 -1.00 -25.49
N ALA A 300 -1.29 -2.22 -25.05
CA ALA A 300 -2.09 -2.96 -24.10
C ALA A 300 -2.18 -2.26 -22.73
N GLU A 301 -1.12 -1.61 -22.26
CA GLU A 301 -1.12 -0.75 -21.07
C GLU A 301 -2.09 0.42 -21.22
N LYS A 302 -2.04 1.14 -22.35
CA LYS A 302 -2.99 2.23 -22.62
C LYS A 302 -4.44 1.72 -22.72
N GLN A 303 -4.65 0.58 -23.34
CA GLN A 303 -5.96 -0.07 -23.44
C GLN A 303 -6.45 -0.55 -22.07
N SER A 304 -5.55 -0.90 -21.14
CA SER A 304 -5.93 -1.24 -19.76
C SER A 304 -6.57 -0.06 -19.03
N GLU A 305 -6.08 1.17 -19.24
CA GLU A 305 -6.71 2.36 -18.65
C GLU A 305 -8.15 2.56 -19.14
N LEU A 306 -8.38 2.36 -20.45
CA LEU A 306 -9.72 2.42 -21.03
C LEU A 306 -10.62 1.28 -20.53
N CYS A 307 -10.07 0.07 -20.42
CA CYS A 307 -10.77 -1.08 -19.88
C CYS A 307 -11.20 -0.82 -18.44
N HIS A 308 -10.30 -0.30 -17.61
CA HIS A 308 -10.58 0.09 -16.24
C HIS A 308 -11.75 1.09 -16.16
N GLN A 309 -11.77 2.12 -17.00
CA GLN A 309 -12.88 3.09 -17.06
C GLN A 309 -14.24 2.48 -17.45
N GLU A 310 -14.26 1.37 -18.17
CA GLU A 310 -15.50 0.63 -18.45
C GLU A 310 -15.89 -0.26 -17.27
N LEU A 311 -14.91 -0.90 -16.61
CA LEU A 311 -15.13 -1.81 -15.49
C LEU A 311 -15.63 -1.11 -14.22
N ILE A 312 -15.16 0.09 -13.90
CA ILE A 312 -15.61 0.85 -12.71
C ILE A 312 -17.11 1.18 -12.72
N LYS A 313 -17.78 1.04 -13.87
CA LYS A 313 -19.22 1.25 -14.03
C LYS A 313 -20.03 0.02 -13.61
N ILE A 314 -19.40 -1.12 -13.40
CA ILE A 314 -20.06 -2.35 -12.96
C ILE A 314 -20.37 -2.22 -11.46
N PRO A 315 -21.65 -2.33 -11.05
CA PRO A 315 -21.99 -2.25 -9.63
C PRO A 315 -21.61 -3.55 -8.90
N GLY A 316 -21.29 -3.43 -7.60
CA GLY A 316 -21.08 -4.59 -6.73
C GLY A 316 -19.73 -5.29 -6.86
N VAL A 317 -18.78 -4.70 -7.59
CA VAL A 317 -17.44 -5.23 -7.81
C VAL A 317 -16.37 -4.24 -7.39
N ASP A 318 -15.19 -4.79 -7.11
CA ASP A 318 -13.96 -4.06 -6.91
C ASP A 318 -13.03 -4.33 -8.09
N ILE A 319 -12.27 -3.30 -8.52
CA ILE A 319 -11.35 -3.41 -9.65
C ILE A 319 -9.93 -3.24 -9.13
N LEU A 320 -9.14 -4.30 -9.23
CA LEU A 320 -7.74 -4.29 -8.84
C LEU A 320 -6.86 -4.09 -10.07
N VAL A 321 -5.99 -3.07 -10.00
CA VAL A 321 -4.93 -2.85 -10.97
C VAL A 321 -3.65 -3.52 -10.47
N GLY A 322 -3.29 -4.64 -11.09
CA GLY A 322 -2.09 -5.40 -10.74
C GLY A 322 -0.93 -5.18 -11.73
N LYS A 323 0.16 -5.92 -11.54
CA LYS A 323 1.34 -5.86 -12.41
C LYS A 323 1.04 -6.48 -13.78
N MET A 324 0.61 -5.61 -14.70
CA MET A 324 0.21 -5.96 -16.07
C MET A 324 -1.04 -6.83 -16.15
N ASN A 325 -2.00 -6.57 -15.25
CA ASN A 325 -3.33 -7.17 -15.29
C ASN A 325 -4.39 -6.24 -14.68
N LEU A 326 -5.65 -6.50 -15.01
CA LEU A 326 -6.83 -5.95 -14.34
C LEU A 326 -7.67 -7.10 -13.82
N GLU A 327 -8.02 -7.06 -12.54
CA GLU A 327 -8.88 -8.05 -11.91
C GLU A 327 -10.19 -7.41 -11.42
N VAL A 328 -11.31 -8.03 -11.80
CA VAL A 328 -12.64 -7.69 -11.31
C VAL A 328 -13.04 -8.75 -10.31
N ARG A 329 -13.32 -8.35 -9.06
CA ARG A 329 -13.72 -9.27 -7.98
C ARG A 329 -15.02 -8.83 -7.33
N SER A 330 -15.76 -9.78 -6.76
CA SER A 330 -16.97 -9.46 -5.99
C SER A 330 -16.62 -8.68 -4.71
N LEU A 331 -17.36 -7.62 -4.40
CA LEU A 331 -17.24 -6.92 -3.11
C LEU A 331 -17.70 -7.77 -1.92
N LEU A 332 -18.43 -8.86 -2.18
CA LEU A 332 -18.97 -9.73 -1.13
C LEU A 332 -17.89 -10.61 -0.49
N VAL A 333 -16.77 -10.84 -1.19
CA VAL A 333 -15.68 -11.69 -0.73
C VAL A 333 -14.33 -11.02 -0.97
N ASN A 334 -13.63 -10.75 0.12
CA ASN A 334 -12.21 -10.44 0.16
C ASN A 334 -11.70 -10.80 1.56
N LYS A 335 -10.37 -10.74 1.77
CA LYS A 335 -9.78 -11.09 3.06
C LYS A 335 -10.31 -10.18 4.19
N GLY A 336 -10.54 -8.89 3.92
CA GLY A 336 -11.14 -7.94 4.87
C GLY A 336 -12.57 -8.32 5.31
N GLU A 337 -13.42 -8.78 4.38
CA GLU A 337 -14.78 -9.25 4.69
C GLU A 337 -14.75 -10.53 5.53
N VAL A 338 -13.74 -11.39 5.33
CA VAL A 338 -13.49 -12.54 6.22
C VAL A 338 -13.19 -12.07 7.64
N VAL A 339 -12.27 -11.11 7.79
CA VAL A 339 -11.92 -10.51 9.09
C VAL A 339 -13.14 -9.91 9.78
N LYS A 340 -13.96 -9.12 9.07
CA LYS A 340 -15.20 -8.55 9.60
C LYS A 340 -16.16 -9.64 10.11
N ARG A 341 -16.36 -10.71 9.34
CA ARG A 341 -17.25 -11.83 9.72
C ARG A 341 -16.76 -12.58 10.96
N ILE A 342 -15.44 -12.78 11.07
CA ILE A 342 -14.84 -13.44 12.25
C ILE A 342 -15.00 -12.55 13.48
N LYS A 343 -14.63 -11.27 13.39
CA LYS A 343 -14.70 -10.30 14.48
C LYS A 343 -16.13 -10.04 14.97
N GLN A 344 -17.12 -10.05 14.08
CA GLN A 344 -18.53 -9.94 14.48
C GLN A 344 -18.98 -11.07 15.41
N LYS A 345 -18.42 -12.27 15.25
CA LYS A 345 -18.78 -13.45 16.04
C LYS A 345 -17.97 -13.57 17.33
N GLN A 346 -16.82 -12.91 17.39
CA GLN A 346 -15.90 -13.00 18.51
C GLN A 346 -15.36 -11.64 18.92
N LYS A 347 -15.74 -11.21 20.11
CA LYS A 347 -15.13 -10.05 20.76
C LYS A 347 -13.81 -10.47 21.39
N SER A 348 -12.72 -10.14 20.69
CA SER A 348 -11.35 -10.36 21.16
C SER A 348 -10.81 -9.11 21.86
N ASP A 349 -9.93 -9.33 22.83
CA ASP A 349 -9.16 -8.29 23.52
C ASP A 349 -7.70 -8.22 23.03
N PHE A 350 -7.31 -9.13 22.13
CA PHE A 350 -6.06 -9.14 21.37
C PHE A 350 -6.32 -9.61 19.94
N ILE A 351 -5.78 -8.90 18.94
CA ILE A 351 -5.82 -9.32 17.54
C ILE A 351 -4.41 -9.23 16.97
N MET A 352 -3.92 -10.29 16.33
CA MET A 352 -2.71 -10.26 15.51
C MET A 352 -3.09 -10.63 14.09
N CYS A 353 -2.85 -9.71 13.16
CA CYS A 353 -3.17 -9.86 11.75
C CYS A 353 -1.89 -9.71 10.92
N VAL A 354 -1.53 -10.70 10.12
CA VAL A 354 -0.25 -10.72 9.39
C VAL A 354 -0.47 -11.05 7.92
N GLY A 355 0.20 -10.32 7.02
CA GLY A 355 0.12 -10.51 5.58
C GLY A 355 1.23 -9.80 4.81
N ASP A 356 1.54 -10.25 3.59
CA ASP A 356 2.65 -9.77 2.76
C ASP A 356 2.22 -9.10 1.45
N ASP A 357 0.97 -9.26 1.01
CA ASP A 357 0.54 -8.85 -0.33
C ASP A 357 -0.51 -7.73 -0.33
N GLN A 358 -0.92 -7.32 -1.53
CA GLN A 358 -1.94 -6.28 -1.71
C GLN A 358 -3.33 -6.71 -1.23
N THR A 359 -3.64 -8.00 -1.25
CA THR A 359 -4.94 -8.51 -0.78
C THR A 359 -5.04 -8.50 0.74
N ASP A 360 -3.90 -8.53 1.44
CA ASP A 360 -3.84 -8.42 2.90
C ASP A 360 -4.13 -7.02 3.43
N GLU A 361 -3.94 -6.00 2.58
CA GLU A 361 -4.37 -4.63 2.89
C GLU A 361 -5.88 -4.56 3.19
N ASP A 362 -6.69 -5.44 2.61
CA ASP A 362 -8.12 -5.55 2.95
C ASP A 362 -8.29 -5.97 4.43
N MET A 363 -7.44 -6.85 4.95
CA MET A 363 -7.47 -7.27 6.36
C MET A 363 -7.05 -6.13 7.29
N PHE A 364 -5.96 -5.44 6.95
CA PHE A 364 -5.45 -4.32 7.75
C PHE A 364 -6.47 -3.18 7.79
N ASN A 365 -7.05 -2.82 6.64
CA ASN A 365 -8.10 -1.80 6.55
C ASN A 365 -9.36 -2.17 7.34
N ALA A 366 -9.72 -3.45 7.42
CA ALA A 366 -10.83 -3.92 8.26
C ALA A 366 -10.56 -3.78 9.77
N LEU A 367 -9.30 -3.60 10.17
CA LEU A 367 -8.84 -3.48 11.56
C LEU A 367 -8.25 -2.11 11.90
N LYS A 368 -8.20 -1.16 10.97
CA LYS A 368 -7.51 0.13 11.12
C LYS A 368 -7.92 0.93 12.36
N ASP A 369 -9.19 0.83 12.76
CA ASP A 369 -9.76 1.55 13.90
C ASP A 369 -9.82 0.68 15.18
N ASP A 370 -9.15 -0.49 15.19
CA ASP A 370 -9.09 -1.38 16.35
C ASP A 370 -7.75 -1.24 17.08
N ASP A 371 -7.80 -0.60 18.23
CA ASP A 371 -6.66 -0.35 19.12
C ASP A 371 -6.04 -1.62 19.71
N LYS A 372 -6.75 -2.76 19.63
CA LYS A 372 -6.25 -4.07 20.07
C LYS A 372 -5.55 -4.85 18.95
N ALA A 373 -5.56 -4.32 17.73
CA ALA A 373 -5.00 -4.98 16.57
C ALA A 373 -3.53 -4.67 16.35
N PHE A 374 -2.73 -5.72 16.36
CA PHE A 374 -1.38 -5.76 15.81
C PHE A 374 -1.47 -6.18 14.35
N CYS A 375 -1.69 -5.22 13.46
CA CYS A 375 -1.57 -5.42 12.02
C CYS A 375 -0.10 -5.34 11.61
N VAL A 376 0.42 -6.44 11.07
CA VAL A 376 1.84 -6.64 10.76
C VAL A 376 1.98 -6.99 9.27
N SER A 377 2.65 -6.12 8.52
CA SER A 377 3.04 -6.39 7.13
C SER A 377 4.34 -7.19 7.10
N VAL A 378 4.44 -8.19 6.21
CA VAL A 378 5.70 -8.87 5.92
C VAL A 378 6.34 -8.21 4.70
N GLY A 379 7.62 -7.84 4.84
CA GLY A 379 8.41 -7.17 3.82
C GLY A 379 9.26 -6.02 4.39
N PRO A 380 10.01 -5.32 3.53
CA PRO A 380 10.88 -4.25 3.96
C PRO A 380 10.09 -3.11 4.61
N LEU A 381 10.73 -2.38 5.53
CA LEU A 381 10.12 -1.20 6.18
C LEU A 381 9.65 -0.12 5.18
N SER A 382 10.28 -0.06 3.99
CA SER A 382 9.88 0.84 2.90
C SER A 382 8.61 0.41 2.15
N LYS A 383 8.06 -0.76 2.45
CA LYS A 383 6.80 -1.22 1.85
C LYS A 383 5.67 -0.30 2.27
N ILE A 384 4.91 0.15 1.28
CA ILE A 384 3.69 0.92 1.50
C ILE A 384 2.59 -0.04 1.98
N THR A 385 2.03 0.24 3.16
CA THR A 385 1.03 -0.61 3.81
C THR A 385 0.15 0.19 4.77
N SER A 386 -1.06 -0.30 5.02
CA SER A 386 -1.98 0.17 6.05
C SER A 386 -1.72 -0.49 7.41
N ALA A 387 -0.82 -1.48 7.46
CA ALA A 387 -0.38 -2.10 8.70
C ALA A 387 0.44 -1.11 9.55
N LYS A 388 0.28 -1.19 10.87
CA LYS A 388 1.03 -0.34 11.81
C LYS A 388 2.45 -0.86 12.05
N TYR A 389 2.66 -2.17 11.88
CA TYR A 389 3.92 -2.82 12.15
C TYR A 389 4.43 -3.57 10.93
N CYS A 390 5.73 -3.85 10.89
CA CYS A 390 6.30 -4.75 9.90
C CYS A 390 7.31 -5.75 10.51
N VAL A 391 7.49 -6.86 9.80
CA VAL A 391 8.60 -7.79 9.94
C VAL A 391 9.19 -8.06 8.56
N GLU A 392 10.48 -8.38 8.48
CA GLU A 392 11.18 -8.39 7.19
C GLU A 392 10.92 -9.68 6.41
N HIS A 393 10.85 -10.81 7.11
CA HIS A 393 10.79 -12.13 6.49
C HIS A 393 9.68 -13.02 7.08
N SER A 394 9.22 -13.98 6.28
CA SER A 394 8.21 -14.96 6.71
C SER A 394 8.66 -15.77 7.93
N GLU A 395 9.96 -16.04 8.03
CA GLU A 395 10.61 -16.74 9.13
C GLU A 395 10.46 -15.99 10.46
N ASP A 396 10.44 -14.65 10.44
CA ASP A 396 10.22 -13.84 11.63
C ASP A 396 8.82 -14.09 12.20
N VAL A 397 7.82 -14.22 11.33
CA VAL A 397 6.44 -14.55 11.72
C VAL A 397 6.41 -15.93 12.38
N VAL A 398 7.03 -16.94 11.76
CA VAL A 398 7.09 -18.31 12.31
C VAL A 398 7.81 -18.32 13.66
N ASN A 399 8.89 -17.57 13.81
CA ASN A 399 9.63 -17.43 15.07
C ASN A 399 8.78 -16.75 16.16
N ILE A 400 8.02 -15.72 15.82
CA ILE A 400 7.09 -15.06 16.75
C ILE A 400 6.03 -16.05 17.23
N ILE A 401 5.43 -16.85 16.33
CA ILE A 401 4.46 -17.89 16.73
C ILE A 401 5.14 -18.91 17.67
N GLY A 402 6.35 -19.36 17.34
CA GLY A 402 7.11 -20.28 18.20
C GLY A 402 7.37 -19.73 19.61
N GLN A 403 7.67 -18.43 19.72
CA GLN A 403 7.85 -17.75 21.01
C GLN A 403 6.54 -17.58 21.79
N LEU A 404 5.44 -17.27 21.12
CA LEU A 404 4.10 -17.22 21.74
C LEU A 404 3.74 -18.56 22.37
N VAL A 405 3.99 -19.66 21.66
CA VAL A 405 3.72 -21.02 22.14
C VAL A 405 4.64 -21.41 23.30
N SER A 406 5.95 -21.14 23.18
CA SER A 406 6.95 -21.52 24.18
C SER A 406 6.72 -20.81 25.51
N ASN A 407 6.33 -19.54 25.47
CA ASN A 407 6.05 -18.73 26.66
C ASN A 407 4.76 -19.11 27.39
N ASN A 408 3.86 -19.88 26.76
CA ASN A 408 2.68 -20.46 27.44
C ASN A 408 2.98 -21.76 28.17
N SER A 409 4.07 -22.44 27.80
CA SER A 409 4.43 -23.73 28.40
C SER A 409 5.15 -23.58 29.74
N THR A 410 5.44 -22.35 30.16
CA THR A 410 6.10 -21.99 31.44
C THR A 410 5.15 -21.42 32.50
N LEU A 411 3.84 -21.47 32.26
CA LEU A 411 2.76 -21.20 33.22
C LEU A 411 2.00 -22.51 33.50
#